data_AF-A0A8C7XZH8-F1
#
_entry.id   AF-A0A8C7XZH8-F1
#
_cell.length_a   1.000
_cell.length_b   1.000
_cell.length_c   1.000
_cell.angle_alpha   90.00
_cell.angle_beta   90.00
_cell.angle_gamma   90.00
#
_symmetry.space_group_name_H-M   'P 1'
#
loop_
_entity.id
_entity.type
_entity.pdbx_description
1 polymer ?
#
loop_
_entity_poly.entity_id
_entity_poly.type
_entity_poly.pdbx_seq_one_letter_code
_entity_poly.pdbx_strand_id
1 'polypeptide(L)'
;MQCDAVIYNVSQETGQVEEAMWAVTALHGLMGSFSGPKMFILISTVMTWASSKPVDPDDPTLPFTDEIFWSRKAHPNFARHIDLEKRVAKMGKTNRELFSTYVVASGLQYGMGENLFHYFFKKAWLGQEPEVSVFGDGHNIVPTIHIRDLASVIQHVIHHRPRPYYLLAVDGSNNSMEEIIKAMASTLGSGKIQKRPIEEALLVQDLSATNIDFLLVSLRMEAVFIRKLFSISWHCESGLVENVDLVVEEYRQTRGLLPIRMCVLGPPAAGKTTVSKQICQHYKLHYITLRDAVSEAIAQLVKADNSTMKDLLSSLKDSMKHNKGLKKQVLKEKLMSNPCRNQGFVLDGFPNTYEQAKEVFRVEEDDETPHKASFRRVVPEFVFTLDAPDNLLVDRVMNLPESVVQEHNYHPENFTKRLATYRKMNTLEETVLTFFTELDIPSWHLEITSSKEADNQPLIQKILQTVGPPRSYSPSRQEVEEEERRKAEEMMKEEALAKAERERREAEEEEARRRASRLEKWSRCLKVVRRQKEEPLKAEALSYLKREVMPTLVQALSECCRVQPPDPVDFVAEYLIKNNPSDKPA
;
A
#
# COMPACT_ATOMS: atom_id res chain seq x y z
N MET A 1 -55.48 -3.89 2.44
CA MET A 1 -54.08 -3.62 2.87
C MET A 1 -54.07 -3.29 4.34
N GLN A 2 -53.28 -4.00 5.15
CA GLN A 2 -53.09 -3.68 6.58
C GLN A 2 -52.16 -2.48 6.82
N CYS A 3 -51.27 -2.16 5.86
CA CYS A 3 -50.32 -1.05 5.98
C CYS A 3 -51.02 0.32 5.90
N ASP A 4 -50.67 1.25 6.79
CA ASP A 4 -51.24 2.61 6.83
C ASP A 4 -50.41 3.65 6.07
N ALA A 5 -49.12 3.39 5.86
CA ALA A 5 -48.24 4.22 5.06
C ALA A 5 -47.53 3.39 3.98
N VAL A 6 -47.45 3.93 2.78
CA VAL A 6 -46.73 3.37 1.62
C VAL A 6 -45.68 4.38 1.20
N ILE A 7 -44.41 3.96 1.13
CA ILE A 7 -43.27 4.81 0.78
C ILE A 7 -42.70 4.27 -0.54
N TYR A 8 -42.56 5.14 -1.54
CA TYR A 8 -41.93 4.82 -2.82
C TYR A 8 -40.73 5.74 -3.06
N ASN A 9 -39.57 5.18 -3.41
CA ASN A 9 -38.34 5.93 -3.61
C ASN A 9 -37.90 5.98 -5.07
N VAL A 10 -38.14 7.10 -5.75
CA VAL A 10 -37.74 7.28 -7.16
C VAL A 10 -36.50 8.16 -7.32
N SER A 11 -35.82 8.52 -6.21
CA SER A 11 -34.68 9.45 -6.24
C SER A 11 -33.40 8.83 -6.81
N GLN A 12 -33.23 7.51 -6.69
CA GLN A 12 -32.02 6.79 -7.09
C GLN A 12 -32.19 5.99 -8.40
N GLU A 13 -33.39 5.44 -8.64
CA GLU A 13 -33.65 4.57 -9.80
C GLU A 13 -34.80 5.11 -10.65
N THR A 14 -34.51 5.41 -11.92
CA THR A 14 -35.49 5.93 -12.89
C THR A 14 -36.54 4.88 -13.27
N GLY A 15 -36.22 3.59 -13.16
CA GLY A 15 -37.14 2.48 -13.44
C GLY A 15 -38.34 2.39 -12.47
N GLN A 16 -38.20 2.92 -11.26
CA GLN A 16 -39.26 2.87 -10.24
C GLN A 16 -40.37 3.91 -10.45
N VAL A 17 -40.18 4.85 -11.39
CA VAL A 17 -41.15 5.93 -11.66
C VAL A 17 -42.48 5.37 -12.17
N GLU A 18 -42.45 4.43 -13.13
CA GLU A 18 -43.66 3.84 -13.70
C GLU A 18 -44.40 2.99 -12.67
N GLU A 19 -43.67 2.26 -11.82
CA GLU A 19 -44.24 1.46 -10.74
C GLU A 19 -44.92 2.37 -9.70
N ALA A 20 -44.26 3.45 -9.27
CA ALA A 20 -44.83 4.41 -8.33
C ALA A 20 -46.07 5.11 -8.93
N MET A 21 -46.05 5.42 -10.23
CA MET A 21 -47.17 6.01 -10.96
C MET A 21 -48.39 5.08 -10.99
N TRP A 22 -48.15 3.79 -11.24
CA TRP A 22 -49.18 2.77 -11.16
C TRP A 22 -49.70 2.62 -9.73
N ALA A 23 -48.82 2.50 -8.75
CA ALA A 23 -49.16 2.26 -7.35
C ALA A 23 -50.05 3.37 -6.77
N VAL A 24 -49.70 4.65 -6.98
CA VAL A 24 -50.53 5.75 -6.49
C VAL A 24 -51.90 5.79 -7.18
N THR A 25 -51.96 5.45 -8.47
CA THR A 25 -53.23 5.41 -9.23
C THR A 25 -54.11 4.25 -8.77
N ALA A 26 -53.53 3.08 -8.53
CA ALA A 26 -54.23 1.90 -8.03
C ALA A 26 -54.76 2.13 -6.60
N LEU A 27 -53.95 2.72 -5.72
CA LEU A 27 -54.37 3.08 -4.36
C LEU A 27 -55.52 4.09 -4.38
N HIS A 28 -55.43 5.13 -5.21
CA HIS A 28 -56.51 6.11 -5.37
C HIS A 28 -57.82 5.45 -5.86
N GLY A 29 -57.74 4.55 -6.84
CA GLY A 29 -58.92 3.80 -7.33
C GLY A 29 -59.55 2.89 -6.27
N LEU A 30 -58.77 2.42 -5.29
CA LEU A 30 -59.23 1.54 -4.21
C LEU A 30 -59.66 2.29 -2.95
N MET A 31 -59.70 3.63 -2.96
CA MET A 31 -60.03 4.45 -1.77
C MET A 31 -61.34 4.07 -1.08
N GLY A 32 -62.36 3.65 -1.84
CA GLY A 32 -63.65 3.21 -1.29
C GLY A 32 -63.60 1.87 -0.54
N SER A 33 -62.53 1.09 -0.73
CA SER A 33 -62.31 -0.21 -0.07
C SER A 33 -61.37 -0.14 1.13
N PHE A 34 -60.93 1.07 1.50
CA PHE A 34 -59.99 1.25 2.61
C PHE A 34 -60.68 1.01 3.95
N SER A 35 -60.05 0.20 4.79
CA SER A 35 -60.49 -0.04 6.17
C SER A 35 -60.15 1.12 7.12
N GLY A 36 -59.35 2.08 6.68
CA GLY A 36 -58.87 3.22 7.47
C GLY A 36 -58.02 4.18 6.62
N PRO A 37 -57.62 5.34 7.17
CA PRO A 37 -56.87 6.36 6.44
C PRO A 37 -55.50 5.84 6.00
N LYS A 38 -55.16 6.06 4.73
CA LYS A 38 -53.90 5.63 4.11
C LYS A 38 -53.04 6.81 3.70
N MET A 39 -51.73 6.63 3.80
CA MET A 39 -50.73 7.61 3.41
C MET A 39 -49.84 7.08 2.31
N PHE A 40 -49.57 7.91 1.30
CA PHE A 40 -48.60 7.64 0.25
C PHE A 40 -47.50 8.71 0.27
N ILE A 41 -46.25 8.30 0.45
CA ILE A 41 -45.08 9.19 0.47
C ILE A 41 -44.20 8.85 -0.74
N LEU A 42 -44.06 9.81 -1.65
CA LEU A 42 -43.12 9.75 -2.75
C LEU A 42 -41.82 10.44 -2.35
N ILE A 43 -40.72 9.70 -2.29
CA ILE A 43 -39.38 10.28 -2.22
C ILE A 43 -38.93 10.56 -3.65
N SER A 44 -38.92 11.84 -4.00
CA SER A 44 -38.49 12.35 -5.30
C SER A 44 -37.08 12.94 -5.20
N THR A 45 -36.61 13.55 -6.28
CA THR A 45 -35.27 14.11 -6.42
C THR A 45 -35.30 15.62 -6.68
N VAL A 46 -34.29 16.33 -6.18
CA VAL A 46 -33.99 17.74 -6.53
C VAL A 46 -33.71 17.96 -8.02
N MET A 47 -33.47 16.92 -8.83
CA MET A 47 -33.32 17.06 -10.29
C MET A 47 -34.58 17.59 -10.99
N THR A 48 -35.74 17.58 -10.31
CA THR A 48 -36.96 18.26 -10.77
C THR A 48 -36.85 19.78 -10.72
N TRP A 49 -35.76 20.32 -10.16
CA TRP A 49 -35.43 21.73 -10.08
C TRP A 49 -34.21 22.14 -10.92
N ALA A 50 -33.44 21.19 -11.43
CA ALA A 50 -32.10 21.43 -11.98
C ALA A 50 -32.03 22.41 -13.17
N SER A 51 -33.14 22.71 -13.84
CA SER A 51 -33.19 23.70 -14.94
C SER A 51 -34.00 24.95 -14.58
N SER A 52 -34.28 25.16 -13.29
CA SER A 52 -34.98 26.34 -12.78
C SER A 52 -34.09 27.57 -12.87
N LYS A 53 -34.67 28.72 -13.21
CA LYS A 53 -33.95 29.99 -13.16
C LYS A 53 -33.76 30.42 -11.70
N PRO A 54 -32.70 31.18 -11.38
CA PRO A 54 -32.52 31.77 -10.06
C PRO A 54 -33.79 32.50 -9.59
N VAL A 55 -34.03 32.48 -8.28
CA VAL A 55 -35.19 33.13 -7.66
C VAL A 55 -35.19 34.62 -7.98
N ASP A 56 -34.01 35.24 -7.91
CA ASP A 56 -33.75 36.61 -8.32
C ASP A 56 -32.62 36.62 -9.37
N PRO A 57 -32.82 37.20 -10.56
CA PRO A 57 -31.75 37.39 -11.55
C PRO A 57 -30.61 38.28 -11.05
N ASP A 58 -30.90 39.21 -10.13
CA ASP A 58 -29.92 40.17 -9.61
C ASP A 58 -29.14 39.61 -8.40
N ASP A 59 -29.68 38.59 -7.73
CA ASP A 59 -29.02 37.82 -6.67
C ASP A 59 -29.12 36.30 -6.90
N PRO A 60 -28.17 35.72 -7.66
CA PRO A 60 -28.16 34.28 -7.95
C PRO A 60 -27.80 33.43 -6.71
N THR A 61 -27.48 34.06 -5.57
CA THR A 61 -27.08 33.37 -4.36
C THR A 61 -28.27 33.02 -3.46
N LEU A 62 -29.46 33.53 -3.76
CA LEU A 62 -30.68 33.21 -3.03
C LEU A 62 -31.07 31.73 -3.21
N PRO A 63 -31.31 31.00 -2.10
CA PRO A 63 -31.65 29.59 -2.17
C PRO A 63 -33.09 29.36 -2.65
N PHE A 64 -33.31 28.25 -3.36
CA PHE A 64 -34.64 27.74 -3.63
C PHE A 64 -35.26 27.16 -2.37
N THR A 65 -36.50 27.55 -2.09
CA THR A 65 -37.27 27.05 -0.95
C THR A 65 -38.42 26.18 -1.42
N ASP A 66 -38.89 25.29 -0.56
CA ASP A 66 -40.11 24.50 -0.78
C ASP A 66 -41.38 25.36 -0.89
N GLU A 67 -41.32 26.63 -0.46
CA GLU A 67 -42.39 27.60 -0.65
C GLU A 67 -42.61 27.92 -2.13
N ILE A 68 -41.59 27.91 -3.00
CA ILE A 68 -41.72 28.30 -4.43
C ILE A 68 -41.77 27.10 -5.39
N PHE A 69 -42.17 25.92 -4.93
CA PHE A 69 -42.12 24.69 -5.72
C PHE A 69 -42.86 24.74 -7.07
N TRP A 70 -43.91 25.55 -7.20
CA TRP A 70 -44.70 25.64 -8.43
C TRP A 70 -43.95 26.23 -9.63
N SER A 71 -42.89 27.02 -9.42
CA SER A 71 -42.14 27.68 -10.51
C SER A 71 -40.95 26.87 -11.02
N ARG A 72 -40.73 25.66 -10.48
CA ARG A 72 -39.57 24.82 -10.82
C ARG A 72 -39.59 24.31 -12.26
N LYS A 73 -38.40 24.04 -12.80
CA LYS A 73 -38.19 23.38 -14.08
C LYS A 73 -37.21 22.22 -13.92
N ALA A 74 -37.67 21.03 -14.33
CA ALA A 74 -36.88 19.81 -14.26
C ALA A 74 -35.82 19.72 -15.34
N HIS A 75 -34.74 18.98 -15.05
CA HIS A 75 -33.81 18.51 -16.07
C HIS A 75 -34.56 17.68 -17.14
N PRO A 76 -34.16 17.74 -18.43
CA PRO A 76 -34.85 17.00 -19.50
C PRO A 76 -35.00 15.50 -19.23
N ASN A 77 -33.99 14.87 -18.64
CA ASN A 77 -34.02 13.43 -18.31
C ASN A 77 -34.98 13.09 -17.15
N PHE A 78 -35.46 14.08 -16.39
CA PHE A 78 -36.31 13.93 -15.21
C PHE A 78 -37.74 14.48 -15.43
N ALA A 79 -38.16 14.65 -16.68
CA ALA A 79 -39.53 15.09 -17.02
C ALA A 79 -40.60 14.10 -16.50
N ARG A 80 -40.30 12.80 -16.44
CA ARG A 80 -41.24 11.81 -15.89
C ARG A 80 -41.41 11.94 -14.38
N HIS A 81 -40.35 12.29 -13.65
CA HIS A 81 -40.41 12.51 -12.20
C HIS A 81 -41.36 13.65 -11.87
N ILE A 82 -41.29 14.78 -12.58
CA ILE A 82 -42.19 15.91 -12.32
C ILE A 82 -43.66 15.58 -12.66
N ASP A 83 -43.90 14.74 -13.67
CA ASP A 83 -45.26 14.27 -14.00
C ASP A 83 -45.82 13.34 -12.94
N LEU A 84 -44.99 12.46 -12.38
CA LEU A 84 -45.34 11.62 -11.23
C LEU A 84 -45.66 12.48 -10.00
N GLU A 85 -44.82 13.46 -9.65
CA GLU A 85 -45.05 14.37 -8.52
C GLU A 85 -46.39 15.11 -8.65
N LYS A 86 -46.69 15.64 -9.85
CA LYS A 86 -47.97 16.29 -10.14
C LYS A 86 -49.14 15.33 -9.98
N ARG A 87 -48.99 14.07 -10.40
CA ARG A 87 -50.04 13.06 -10.22
C ARG A 87 -50.27 12.76 -8.75
N VAL A 88 -49.22 12.50 -7.98
CA VAL A 88 -49.31 12.26 -6.53
C VAL A 88 -50.04 13.42 -5.85
N ALA A 89 -49.61 14.66 -6.13
CA ALA A 89 -50.24 15.86 -5.60
C ALA A 89 -51.73 16.01 -6.00
N LYS A 90 -52.11 15.58 -7.21
CA LYS A 90 -53.50 15.60 -7.67
C LYS A 90 -54.36 14.58 -6.92
N MET A 91 -53.85 13.37 -6.71
CA MET A 91 -54.59 12.28 -6.05
C MET A 91 -54.87 12.59 -4.57
N GLY A 92 -53.93 13.20 -3.85
CA GLY A 92 -54.15 13.58 -2.45
C GLY A 92 -55.11 14.75 -2.24
N LYS A 93 -55.53 15.45 -3.29
CA LYS A 93 -56.55 16.51 -3.21
C LYS A 93 -57.98 15.97 -3.21
N THR A 94 -58.20 14.72 -3.62
CA THR A 94 -59.56 14.16 -3.74
C THR A 94 -60.23 13.96 -2.38
N ASN A 95 -59.59 13.22 -1.47
CA ASN A 95 -60.05 13.09 -0.09
C ASN A 95 -58.86 12.83 0.81
N ARG A 96 -58.35 13.92 1.42
CA ARG A 96 -57.12 13.90 2.23
C ARG A 96 -57.28 13.14 3.54
N GLU A 97 -58.49 13.05 4.08
CA GLU A 97 -58.74 12.35 5.35
C GLU A 97 -58.60 10.83 5.17
N LEU A 98 -59.07 10.30 4.04
CA LEU A 98 -58.95 8.88 3.71
C LEU A 98 -57.65 8.53 2.99
N PHE A 99 -57.12 9.42 2.15
CA PHE A 99 -55.90 9.21 1.39
C PHE A 99 -55.04 10.47 1.33
N SER A 100 -54.01 10.53 2.18
CA SER A 100 -53.06 11.63 2.22
C SER A 100 -51.83 11.31 1.37
N THR A 101 -51.41 12.22 0.50
CA THR A 101 -50.21 12.04 -0.34
C THR A 101 -49.17 13.11 -0.03
N TYR A 102 -47.90 12.70 0.00
CA TYR A 102 -46.76 13.58 0.21
C TYR A 102 -45.71 13.36 -0.87
N VAL A 103 -45.06 14.44 -1.28
CA VAL A 103 -43.88 14.45 -2.14
C VAL A 103 -42.73 15.04 -1.33
N VAL A 104 -41.71 14.25 -1.07
CA VAL A 104 -40.48 14.65 -0.39
C VAL A 104 -39.37 14.70 -1.42
N ALA A 105 -38.98 15.89 -1.88
CA ALA A 105 -37.85 16.04 -2.78
C ALA A 105 -36.54 15.96 -1.98
N SER A 106 -35.82 14.86 -2.18
CA SER A 106 -34.54 14.60 -1.53
C SER A 106 -33.41 15.28 -2.29
N GLY A 107 -32.50 15.92 -1.55
CA GLY A 107 -31.15 16.21 -2.03
C GLY A 107 -30.40 14.93 -2.39
N LEU A 108 -29.17 15.10 -2.90
CA LEU A 108 -28.27 13.99 -3.20
C LEU A 108 -27.95 13.23 -1.91
N GLN A 109 -28.28 11.94 -1.92
CA GLN A 109 -28.22 11.11 -0.72
C GLN A 109 -26.78 10.64 -0.47
N TYR A 110 -26.30 10.86 0.74
CA TYR A 110 -25.03 10.34 1.27
C TYR A 110 -25.25 9.71 2.65
N GLY A 111 -24.22 9.14 3.25
CA GLY A 111 -24.34 8.26 4.41
C GLY A 111 -24.55 6.80 4.03
N MET A 112 -23.97 5.88 4.81
CA MET A 112 -24.04 4.42 4.63
C MET A 112 -23.50 3.92 3.27
N GLY A 113 -22.31 3.31 3.23
CA GLY A 113 -21.82 2.47 2.13
C GLY A 113 -21.87 3.04 0.68
N GLU A 114 -21.76 4.35 0.56
CA GLU A 114 -22.53 5.27 -0.30
C GLU A 114 -22.52 5.11 -1.82
N ASN A 115 -23.69 5.39 -2.42
CA ASN A 115 -24.07 5.21 -3.83
C ASN A 115 -23.40 6.20 -4.81
N LEU A 116 -23.79 7.47 -4.83
CA LEU A 116 -23.34 8.42 -5.86
C LEU A 116 -21.87 8.81 -5.69
N PHE A 117 -21.45 9.03 -4.44
CA PHE A 117 -20.07 9.39 -4.12
C PHE A 117 -19.14 8.17 -4.06
N HIS A 118 -19.66 6.94 -4.27
CA HIS A 118 -18.90 5.69 -4.18
C HIS A 118 -17.57 5.76 -4.94
N TYR A 119 -17.63 6.27 -6.17
CA TYR A 119 -16.49 6.38 -7.05
C TYR A 119 -15.35 7.17 -6.41
N PHE A 120 -15.65 8.34 -5.83
CA PHE A 120 -14.67 9.21 -5.20
C PHE A 120 -14.13 8.58 -3.90
N PHE A 121 -15.00 7.99 -3.08
CA PHE A 121 -14.57 7.26 -1.88
C PHE A 121 -13.63 6.10 -2.21
N LYS A 122 -13.97 5.28 -3.22
CA LYS A 122 -13.17 4.15 -3.67
C LYS A 122 -11.82 4.60 -4.23
N LYS A 123 -11.79 5.62 -5.08
CA LYS A 123 -10.56 6.17 -5.65
C LYS A 123 -9.65 6.78 -4.57
N ALA A 124 -10.22 7.59 -3.68
CA ALA A 124 -9.47 8.19 -2.57
C ALA A 124 -8.95 7.14 -1.59
N TRP A 125 -9.72 6.07 -1.33
CA TRP A 125 -9.32 4.96 -0.47
C TRP A 125 -8.17 4.14 -1.03
N LEU A 126 -8.20 3.80 -2.33
CA LEU A 126 -7.18 2.97 -2.97
C LEU A 126 -5.83 3.69 -3.08
N GLY A 127 -5.84 5.03 -3.22
CA GLY A 127 -4.62 5.84 -3.26
C GLY A 127 -3.70 5.55 -4.46
N GLN A 128 -4.21 4.88 -5.50
CA GLN A 128 -3.47 4.57 -6.73
C GLN A 128 -3.12 5.85 -7.52
N GLU A 129 -4.03 6.81 -7.52
CA GLU A 129 -3.84 8.11 -8.14
C GLU A 129 -3.42 9.13 -7.07
N PRO A 130 -2.39 9.96 -7.33
CA PRO A 130 -1.94 10.96 -6.36
C PRO A 130 -2.97 12.07 -6.13
N GLU A 131 -3.93 12.23 -7.04
CA GLU A 131 -4.94 13.30 -7.07
C GLU A 131 -6.30 12.71 -7.43
N VAL A 132 -7.35 13.11 -6.72
CA VAL A 132 -8.73 12.67 -7.00
C VAL A 132 -9.34 13.59 -8.06
N SER A 133 -9.92 12.99 -9.10
CA SER A 133 -10.49 13.74 -10.23
C SER A 133 -11.80 14.44 -9.86
N VAL A 134 -11.90 15.74 -10.15
CA VAL A 134 -13.12 16.56 -10.09
C VAL A 134 -13.54 16.84 -11.53
N PHE A 135 -14.76 16.47 -11.91
CA PHE A 135 -15.25 16.67 -13.28
C PHE A 135 -15.88 18.06 -13.42
N GLY A 136 -15.45 18.82 -14.42
CA GLY A 136 -15.83 20.21 -14.63
C GLY A 136 -15.09 21.19 -13.71
N ASP A 137 -15.67 22.38 -13.52
CA ASP A 137 -15.04 23.47 -12.77
C ASP A 137 -15.12 23.27 -11.25
N GLY A 138 -16.04 22.44 -10.77
CA GLY A 138 -16.22 22.10 -9.34
C GLY A 138 -16.97 23.14 -8.50
N HIS A 139 -17.30 24.31 -9.05
CA HIS A 139 -17.99 25.41 -8.35
C HIS A 139 -19.50 25.19 -8.20
N ASN A 140 -20.04 24.10 -8.75
CA ASN A 140 -21.47 23.81 -8.65
C ASN A 140 -21.84 23.44 -7.20
N ILE A 141 -22.94 24.03 -6.72
CA ILE A 141 -23.44 23.77 -5.37
C ILE A 141 -24.33 22.54 -5.41
N VAL A 142 -23.96 21.54 -4.61
CA VAL A 142 -24.63 20.25 -4.61
C VAL A 142 -25.50 20.13 -3.35
N PRO A 143 -26.84 20.15 -3.47
CA PRO A 143 -27.70 19.98 -2.31
C PRO A 143 -27.68 18.53 -1.86
N THR A 144 -27.24 18.28 -0.63
CA THR A 144 -27.06 16.92 -0.09
C THR A 144 -28.02 16.62 1.06
N ILE A 145 -28.22 15.35 1.39
CA ILE A 145 -28.89 14.92 2.61
C ILE A 145 -28.37 13.55 3.06
N HIS A 146 -28.14 13.40 4.36
CA HIS A 146 -27.75 12.12 4.93
C HIS A 146 -28.94 11.13 4.96
N ILE A 147 -28.73 9.84 4.67
CA ILE A 147 -29.80 8.84 4.60
C ILE A 147 -30.57 8.72 5.93
N ARG A 148 -29.88 8.80 7.08
CA ARG A 148 -30.56 8.80 8.39
C ARG A 148 -31.43 10.03 8.60
N ASP A 149 -31.00 11.19 8.11
CA ASP A 149 -31.77 12.42 8.23
C ASP A 149 -33.00 12.38 7.34
N LEU A 150 -32.86 11.87 6.12
CA LEU A 150 -34.00 11.63 5.23
C LEU A 150 -35.00 10.66 5.86
N ALA A 151 -34.53 9.57 6.47
CA ALA A 151 -35.39 8.62 7.19
C ALA A 151 -36.12 9.28 8.36
N SER A 152 -35.42 10.11 9.14
CA SER A 152 -36.01 10.92 10.22
C SER A 152 -37.09 11.87 9.68
N VAL A 153 -36.85 12.57 8.58
CA VAL A 153 -37.84 13.43 7.92
C VAL A 153 -39.09 12.63 7.57
N ILE A 154 -38.94 11.48 6.92
CA ILE A 154 -40.06 10.62 6.51
C ILE A 154 -40.84 10.15 7.74
N GLN A 155 -40.15 9.75 8.81
CA GLN A 155 -40.79 9.37 10.07
C GLN A 155 -41.63 10.53 10.63
N HIS A 156 -41.11 11.76 10.65
CA HIS A 156 -41.87 12.92 11.12
C HIS A 156 -43.08 13.25 10.24
N VAL A 157 -42.97 13.07 8.92
CA VAL A 157 -44.11 13.23 7.99
C VAL A 157 -45.23 12.24 8.31
N ILE A 158 -44.89 10.98 8.60
CA ILE A 158 -45.86 9.93 8.97
C ILE A 158 -46.59 10.28 10.27
N HIS A 159 -45.86 10.75 11.28
CA HIS A 159 -46.42 11.04 12.61
C HIS A 159 -47.24 12.33 12.63
N HIS A 160 -46.71 13.42 12.07
CA HIS A 160 -47.30 14.76 12.22
C HIS A 160 -48.27 15.13 11.08
N ARG A 161 -48.21 14.42 9.95
CA ARG A 161 -49.09 14.64 8.78
C ARG A 161 -49.19 16.14 8.39
N PRO A 162 -48.05 16.78 8.07
CA PRO A 162 -47.99 18.23 7.86
C PRO A 162 -48.97 18.69 6.78
N ARG A 163 -49.46 19.94 6.88
CA ARG A 163 -50.36 20.53 5.87
C ARG A 163 -49.74 20.57 4.46
N PRO A 164 -48.52 21.11 4.25
CA PRO A 164 -47.90 21.09 2.92
C PRO A 164 -47.70 19.64 2.45
N TYR A 165 -48.10 19.38 1.21
CA TYR A 165 -47.94 18.06 0.58
C TYR A 165 -46.61 17.92 -0.16
N TYR A 166 -45.91 19.03 -0.41
CA TYR A 166 -44.59 19.06 -1.03
C TYR A 166 -43.59 19.54 0.03
N LEU A 167 -42.53 18.77 0.25
CA LEU A 167 -41.49 19.03 1.24
C LEU A 167 -40.13 18.88 0.57
N LEU A 168 -39.19 19.75 0.89
CA LEU A 168 -37.81 19.66 0.44
C LEU A 168 -36.94 19.14 1.58
N ALA A 169 -36.20 18.06 1.34
CA ALA A 169 -35.33 17.42 2.31
C ALA A 169 -33.87 17.56 1.86
N VAL A 170 -33.22 18.61 2.37
CA VAL A 170 -31.80 18.91 2.18
C VAL A 170 -31.18 19.28 3.52
N ASP A 171 -29.88 19.04 3.69
CA ASP A 171 -29.13 19.51 4.85
C ASP A 171 -28.94 21.04 4.81
N GLY A 172 -28.34 21.60 5.86
CA GLY A 172 -28.05 23.05 5.94
C GLY A 172 -26.83 23.47 5.13
N SER A 173 -26.19 22.56 4.42
CA SER A 173 -24.92 22.82 3.76
C SER A 173 -25.11 23.30 2.33
N ASN A 174 -24.23 24.19 1.91
CA ASN A 174 -24.18 24.72 0.55
C ASN A 174 -22.78 24.52 -0.02
N ASN A 175 -22.28 23.29 0.10
CA ASN A 175 -20.94 22.93 -0.30
C ASN A 175 -20.87 22.79 -1.83
N SER A 176 -19.75 23.24 -2.39
CA SER A 176 -19.40 22.99 -3.78
C SER A 176 -18.93 21.55 -3.99
N MET A 177 -19.05 21.05 -5.23
CA MET A 177 -18.52 19.73 -5.58
C MET A 177 -17.01 19.62 -5.31
N GLU A 178 -16.26 20.70 -5.52
CA GLU A 178 -14.83 20.78 -5.20
C GLU A 178 -14.59 20.59 -3.70
N GLU A 179 -15.32 21.29 -2.83
CA GLU A 179 -15.17 21.17 -1.37
C GLU A 179 -15.51 19.77 -0.88
N ILE A 180 -16.58 19.17 -1.42
CA ILE A 180 -17.00 17.80 -1.09
C ILE A 180 -15.90 16.80 -1.45
N ILE A 181 -15.39 16.83 -2.69
CA ILE A 181 -14.34 15.91 -3.14
C ILE A 181 -13.04 16.16 -2.38
N LYS A 182 -12.69 17.43 -2.12
CA LYS A 182 -11.49 17.78 -1.37
C LYS A 182 -11.56 17.26 0.06
N ALA A 183 -12.70 17.38 0.74
CA ALA A 183 -12.92 16.83 2.06
C ALA A 183 -12.71 15.31 2.06
N MET A 184 -13.34 14.59 1.12
CA MET A 184 -13.15 13.14 0.96
C MET A 184 -11.68 12.78 0.69
N ALA A 185 -11.02 13.49 -0.23
CA ALA A 185 -9.63 13.27 -0.58
C ALA A 185 -8.69 13.53 0.61
N SER A 186 -8.98 14.54 1.44
CA SER A 186 -8.17 14.88 2.61
C SER A 186 -8.34 13.90 3.76
N THR A 187 -9.52 13.30 3.92
CA THR A 187 -9.78 12.33 4.98
C THR A 187 -9.32 10.92 4.58
N LEU A 188 -9.51 10.54 3.32
CA LEU A 188 -9.22 9.19 2.85
C LEU A 188 -7.81 9.01 2.26
N GLY A 189 -7.27 10.05 1.63
CA GLY A 189 -6.06 9.95 0.82
C GLY A 189 -5.11 11.14 1.00
N SER A 190 -4.62 11.66 -0.13
CA SER A 190 -3.58 12.69 -0.21
C SER A 190 -4.08 14.13 -0.01
N GLY A 191 -5.40 14.35 -0.07
CA GLY A 191 -6.00 15.69 -0.08
C GLY A 191 -5.82 16.49 -1.37
N LYS A 192 -5.18 15.92 -2.39
CA LYS A 192 -4.99 16.60 -3.68
C LYS A 192 -6.11 16.26 -4.64
N ILE A 193 -6.52 17.27 -5.40
CA ILE A 193 -7.59 17.17 -6.39
C ILE A 193 -7.11 17.65 -7.75
N GLN A 194 -7.63 17.05 -8.82
CA GLN A 194 -7.32 17.40 -10.20
C GLN A 194 -8.61 17.70 -10.96
N LYS A 195 -8.72 18.88 -11.57
CA LYS A 195 -9.87 19.22 -12.42
C LYS A 195 -9.72 18.54 -13.78
N ARG A 196 -10.80 17.92 -14.25
CA ARG A 196 -10.86 17.21 -15.53
C ARG A 196 -12.09 17.63 -16.33
N PRO A 197 -12.03 17.61 -17.66
CA PRO A 197 -13.18 17.90 -18.51
C PRO A 197 -14.32 16.89 -18.26
N ILE A 198 -15.56 17.33 -18.48
CA ILE A 198 -16.76 16.52 -18.19
C ILE A 198 -16.82 15.29 -19.11
N GLU A 199 -16.27 15.39 -20.31
CA GLU A 199 -16.21 14.31 -21.30
C GLU A 199 -15.42 13.10 -20.77
N GLU A 200 -14.41 13.32 -19.91
CA GLU A 200 -13.67 12.23 -19.28
C GLU A 200 -14.52 11.47 -18.25
N ALA A 201 -15.53 12.09 -17.65
CA ALA A 201 -16.45 11.42 -16.74
C ALA A 201 -17.23 10.29 -17.47
N LEU A 202 -17.54 10.48 -18.75
CA LEU A 202 -18.25 9.50 -19.59
C LEU A 202 -17.41 8.25 -19.89
N LEU A 203 -16.09 8.34 -19.75
CA LEU A 203 -15.17 7.22 -19.96
C LEU A 203 -15.04 6.33 -18.70
N VAL A 204 -15.52 6.82 -17.56
CA VAL A 204 -15.44 6.09 -16.29
C VAL A 204 -16.54 5.03 -16.22
N GLN A 205 -16.13 3.77 -16.24
CA GLN A 205 -17.07 2.62 -16.20
C GLN A 205 -17.95 2.59 -14.94
N ASP A 206 -17.46 3.12 -13.82
CA ASP A 206 -18.17 3.15 -12.53
C ASP A 206 -19.21 4.30 -12.45
N LEU A 207 -19.33 5.19 -13.46
CA LEU A 207 -20.27 6.31 -13.47
C LEU A 207 -21.31 6.17 -14.59
N SER A 208 -22.59 6.13 -14.21
CA SER A 208 -23.70 6.18 -15.17
C SER A 208 -23.94 7.61 -15.68
N ALA A 209 -24.57 7.77 -16.85
CA ALA A 209 -24.97 9.08 -17.35
C ALA A 209 -25.86 9.85 -16.35
N THR A 210 -26.75 9.15 -15.65
CA THR A 210 -27.60 9.76 -14.62
C THR A 210 -26.80 10.21 -13.41
N ASN A 211 -25.77 9.46 -13.01
CA ASN A 211 -24.86 9.86 -11.94
C ASN A 211 -24.10 11.14 -12.32
N ILE A 212 -23.66 11.25 -13.57
CA ILE A 212 -23.00 12.46 -14.07
C ILE A 212 -23.95 13.66 -14.02
N ASP A 213 -25.21 13.50 -14.46
CA ASP A 213 -26.23 14.56 -14.35
C ASP A 213 -26.41 15.03 -12.90
N PHE A 214 -26.42 14.09 -11.94
CA PHE A 214 -26.51 14.41 -10.51
C PHE A 214 -25.28 15.18 -10.00
N LEU A 215 -24.08 14.81 -10.43
CA LEU A 215 -22.82 15.46 -10.01
C LEU A 215 -22.67 16.88 -10.57
N LEU A 216 -23.30 17.18 -11.70
CA LEU A 216 -23.25 18.49 -12.37
C LEU A 216 -24.35 19.45 -11.91
N VAL A 217 -25.23 19.02 -11.01
CA VAL A 217 -26.29 19.86 -10.49
C VAL A 217 -25.69 21.08 -9.77
N SER A 218 -26.27 22.25 -10.00
CA SER A 218 -25.93 23.48 -9.28
C SER A 218 -27.21 24.11 -8.75
N LEU A 219 -27.53 23.79 -7.50
CA LEU A 219 -28.75 24.25 -6.84
C LEU A 219 -28.43 24.60 -5.38
N ARG A 220 -28.71 25.85 -5.01
CA ARG A 220 -28.71 26.29 -3.61
C ARG A 220 -30.12 26.13 -3.07
N MET A 221 -30.30 25.40 -1.98
CA MET A 221 -31.62 24.96 -1.53
C MET A 221 -31.76 25.06 -0.01
N GLU A 222 -32.95 25.41 0.47
CA GLU A 222 -33.24 25.48 1.90
C GLU A 222 -34.59 24.83 2.24
N ALA A 223 -34.57 23.87 3.16
CA ALA A 223 -35.72 23.11 3.64
C ALA A 223 -36.54 23.89 4.69
N VAL A 224 -37.27 24.92 4.27
CA VAL A 224 -37.99 25.84 5.18
C VAL A 224 -39.12 25.14 5.93
N PHE A 225 -39.94 24.31 5.27
CA PHE A 225 -41.04 23.65 5.97
C PHE A 225 -40.56 22.62 6.98
N ILE A 226 -39.52 21.84 6.67
CA ILE A 226 -38.99 20.83 7.60
C ILE A 226 -38.47 21.50 8.86
N ARG A 227 -37.67 22.57 8.73
CA ARG A 227 -37.11 23.31 9.86
C ARG A 227 -38.17 23.99 10.73
N LYS A 228 -39.24 24.51 10.11
CA LYS A 228 -40.34 25.18 10.84
C LYS A 228 -41.32 24.19 11.48
N LEU A 229 -41.60 23.05 10.83
CA LEU A 229 -42.67 22.14 11.25
C LEU A 229 -42.19 21.04 12.18
N PHE A 230 -40.92 20.67 12.16
CA PHE A 230 -40.39 19.52 12.89
C PHE A 230 -39.21 19.89 13.78
N SER A 231 -39.15 19.32 14.97
CA SER A 231 -37.99 19.37 15.86
C SER A 231 -37.16 18.10 15.66
N ILE A 232 -36.41 18.03 14.56
CA ILE A 232 -35.62 16.86 14.19
C ILE A 232 -34.26 16.90 14.87
N SER A 233 -33.85 15.78 15.48
CA SER A 233 -32.45 15.56 15.86
C SER A 233 -31.66 15.14 14.63
N TRP A 234 -31.02 16.10 13.99
CA TRP A 234 -30.21 15.87 12.80
C TRP A 234 -28.92 15.10 13.15
N HIS A 235 -28.58 14.12 12.31
CA HIS A 235 -27.31 13.38 12.34
C HIS A 235 -26.20 14.18 11.66
N CYS A 236 -26.49 14.84 10.52
CA CYS A 236 -25.53 15.67 9.78
C CYS A 236 -26.15 16.99 9.33
N GLU A 237 -26.54 17.86 10.28
CA GLU A 237 -27.20 19.15 9.96
C GLU A 237 -26.32 20.06 9.10
N SER A 238 -25.02 20.13 9.40
CA SER A 238 -24.05 20.96 8.69
C SER A 238 -23.49 20.31 7.42
N GLY A 239 -24.03 19.15 7.05
CA GLY A 239 -23.74 18.47 5.80
C GLY A 239 -22.49 17.60 5.81
N LEU A 240 -22.13 17.15 4.60
CA LEU A 240 -21.10 16.13 4.37
C LEU A 240 -19.68 16.61 4.68
N VAL A 241 -19.32 17.85 4.35
CA VAL A 241 -17.94 18.36 4.50
C VAL A 241 -17.51 18.42 5.96
N GLU A 242 -18.38 18.93 6.85
CA GLU A 242 -18.07 19.03 8.28
C GLU A 242 -18.12 17.67 8.99
N ASN A 243 -18.99 16.76 8.51
CA ASN A 243 -19.21 15.45 9.13
C ASN A 243 -18.50 14.30 8.38
N VAL A 244 -17.54 14.61 7.51
CA VAL A 244 -16.89 13.63 6.63
C VAL A 244 -16.25 12.46 7.40
N ASP A 245 -15.70 12.71 8.59
CA ASP A 245 -15.08 11.67 9.42
C ASP A 245 -16.12 10.63 9.87
N LEU A 246 -17.32 11.08 10.28
CA LEU A 246 -18.41 10.20 10.69
C LEU A 246 -18.90 9.37 9.51
N VAL A 247 -19.09 10.02 8.37
CA VAL A 247 -19.54 9.41 7.10
C VAL A 247 -18.54 8.35 6.64
N VAL A 248 -17.23 8.62 6.70
CA VAL A 248 -16.17 7.65 6.39
C VAL A 248 -16.23 6.42 7.30
N GLU A 249 -16.52 6.61 8.58
CA GLU A 249 -16.65 5.47 9.50
C GLU A 249 -17.86 4.60 9.17
N GLU A 250 -19.01 5.22 8.91
CA GLU A 250 -20.22 4.52 8.47
C GLU A 250 -20.00 3.78 7.15
N TYR A 251 -19.26 4.40 6.22
CA TYR A 251 -18.85 3.79 4.96
C TYR A 251 -18.02 2.53 5.18
N ARG A 252 -17.02 2.59 6.07
CA ARG A 252 -16.14 1.47 6.41
C ARG A 252 -16.90 0.32 7.05
N GLN A 253 -17.74 0.62 8.03
CA GLN A 253 -18.54 -0.39 8.73
C GLN A 253 -19.52 -1.08 7.78
N THR A 254 -20.20 -0.32 6.92
CA THR A 254 -21.18 -0.87 5.98
C THR A 254 -20.53 -1.78 4.92
N ARG A 255 -19.33 -1.43 4.45
CA ARG A 255 -18.61 -2.19 3.42
C ARG A 255 -17.64 -3.24 3.99
N GLY A 256 -17.50 -3.33 5.31
CA GLY A 256 -16.52 -4.22 5.96
C GLY A 256 -15.06 -3.82 5.72
N LEU A 257 -14.80 -2.54 5.39
CA LEU A 257 -13.46 -2.00 5.09
C LEU A 257 -12.72 -1.64 6.38
N LEU A 258 -12.40 -2.66 7.16
CA LEU A 258 -11.72 -2.50 8.44
C LEU A 258 -10.20 -2.63 8.25
N PRO A 259 -9.41 -1.69 8.79
CA PRO A 259 -7.96 -1.68 8.63
C PRO A 259 -7.37 -2.90 9.34
N ILE A 260 -6.53 -3.65 8.65
CA ILE A 260 -5.82 -4.77 9.28
C ILE A 260 -4.48 -4.24 9.79
N ARG A 261 -4.26 -4.33 11.10
CA ARG A 261 -3.05 -3.82 11.74
C ARG A 261 -2.29 -4.95 12.38
N MET A 262 -1.06 -5.15 11.95
CA MET A 262 -0.22 -6.24 12.40
C MET A 262 1.11 -5.74 12.93
N CYS A 263 1.65 -6.45 13.91
CA CYS A 263 3.00 -6.27 14.40
C CYS A 263 3.75 -7.60 14.29
N VAL A 264 4.92 -7.60 13.64
CA VAL A 264 5.76 -8.79 13.48
C VAL A 264 7.02 -8.63 14.33
N LEU A 265 7.14 -9.46 15.35
CA LEU A 265 8.21 -9.49 16.35
C LEU A 265 9.03 -10.78 16.22
N GLY A 266 10.19 -10.83 16.86
CA GLY A 266 11.09 -12.00 16.80
C GLY A 266 12.58 -11.64 16.80
N PRO A 267 13.48 -12.63 16.92
CA PRO A 267 14.91 -12.43 17.01
C PRO A 267 15.50 -11.87 15.70
N PRO A 268 16.70 -11.25 15.75
CA PRO A 268 17.40 -10.81 14.54
C PRO A 268 17.63 -11.99 13.59
N ALA A 269 17.62 -11.73 12.27
CA ALA A 269 17.74 -12.75 11.21
C ALA A 269 16.63 -13.82 11.11
N ALA A 270 15.53 -13.71 11.87
CA ALA A 270 14.39 -14.64 11.77
C ALA A 270 13.59 -14.55 10.45
N GLY A 271 13.84 -13.55 9.60
CA GLY A 271 13.06 -13.33 8.37
C GLY A 271 11.78 -12.50 8.55
N LYS A 272 11.67 -11.74 9.65
CA LYS A 272 10.54 -10.82 9.91
C LYS A 272 10.22 -9.90 8.74
N THR A 273 11.24 -9.30 8.14
CA THR A 273 11.10 -8.41 6.99
C THR A 273 10.52 -9.13 5.78
N THR A 274 10.97 -10.35 5.51
CA THR A 274 10.45 -11.18 4.41
C THR A 274 8.98 -11.52 4.63
N VAL A 275 8.62 -11.98 5.82
CA VAL A 275 7.23 -12.29 6.21
C VAL A 275 6.34 -11.03 6.15
N SER A 276 6.81 -9.91 6.70
CA SER A 276 6.07 -8.65 6.70
C SER A 276 5.79 -8.14 5.29
N LYS A 277 6.79 -8.23 4.39
CA LYS A 277 6.61 -7.87 2.97
C LYS A 277 5.59 -8.78 2.27
N GLN A 278 5.62 -10.07 2.53
CA GLN A 278 4.66 -11.03 1.96
C GLN A 278 3.22 -10.76 2.45
N ILE A 279 3.05 -10.46 3.74
CA ILE A 279 1.76 -10.05 4.31
C ILE A 279 1.27 -8.76 3.64
N CYS A 280 2.14 -7.74 3.54
CA CYS A 280 1.78 -6.47 2.89
C CYS A 280 1.37 -6.66 1.43
N GLN A 281 2.03 -7.54 0.69
CA GLN A 281 1.65 -7.87 -0.70
C GLN A 281 0.28 -8.54 -0.78
N HIS A 282 0.01 -9.52 0.08
CA HIS A 282 -1.25 -10.26 0.07
C HIS A 282 -2.45 -9.40 0.47
N TYR A 283 -2.30 -8.58 1.51
CA TYR A 283 -3.38 -7.75 2.06
C TYR A 283 -3.40 -6.32 1.53
N LYS A 284 -2.45 -5.94 0.65
CA LYS A 284 -2.23 -4.57 0.16
C LYS A 284 -2.10 -3.55 1.30
N LEU A 285 -1.30 -3.89 2.32
CA LEU A 285 -1.08 -3.06 3.52
C LEU A 285 0.22 -2.25 3.42
N HIS A 286 0.31 -1.21 4.25
CA HIS A 286 1.52 -0.40 4.37
C HIS A 286 2.58 -1.12 5.19
N TYR A 287 3.74 -1.38 4.57
CA TYR A 287 4.92 -1.86 5.26
C TYR A 287 5.61 -0.70 6.00
N ILE A 288 5.77 -0.83 7.32
CA ILE A 288 6.35 0.22 8.15
C ILE A 288 7.54 -0.33 8.93
N THR A 289 8.69 0.30 8.74
CA THR A 289 9.85 0.15 9.61
C THR A 289 10.16 1.46 10.31
N LEU A 290 10.78 1.39 11.49
CA LEU A 290 11.24 2.58 12.19
C LEU A 290 12.27 3.38 11.37
N ARG A 291 13.12 2.69 10.57
CA ARG A 291 14.14 3.35 9.73
C ARG A 291 13.49 4.12 8.60
N ASP A 292 12.52 3.53 7.93
CA ASP A 292 11.83 4.13 6.78
C ASP A 292 10.93 5.30 7.20
N ALA A 293 10.22 5.16 8.32
CA ALA A 293 9.41 6.26 8.86
C ALA A 293 10.28 7.49 9.20
N VAL A 294 11.48 7.26 9.77
CA VAL A 294 12.42 8.34 10.08
C VAL A 294 13.03 8.93 8.81
N SER A 295 13.45 8.11 7.84
CA SER A 295 14.04 8.61 6.59
C SER A 295 13.04 9.42 5.77
N GLU A 296 11.78 8.98 5.71
CA GLU A 296 10.70 9.69 5.03
C GLU A 296 10.37 11.02 5.71
N ALA A 297 10.27 11.05 7.05
CA ALA A 297 10.08 12.29 7.80
C ALA A 297 11.21 13.29 7.54
N ILE A 298 12.47 12.84 7.50
CA ILE A 298 13.61 13.68 7.14
C ILE A 298 13.46 14.21 5.71
N ALA A 299 13.09 13.36 4.75
CA ALA A 299 12.92 13.78 3.36
C ALA A 299 11.78 14.82 3.20
N GLN A 300 10.69 14.68 3.95
CA GLN A 300 9.59 15.64 3.98
C GLN A 300 10.04 16.99 4.58
N LEU A 301 10.79 16.95 5.68
CA LEU A 301 11.37 18.15 6.29
C LEU A 301 12.36 18.87 5.38
N VAL A 302 13.14 18.12 4.57
CA VAL A 302 14.09 18.70 3.60
C VAL A 302 13.38 19.34 2.41
N LYS A 303 12.19 18.87 2.03
CA LYS A 303 11.38 19.45 0.94
C LYS A 303 10.60 20.70 1.36
N ALA A 304 10.39 20.92 2.66
CA ALA A 304 9.76 22.13 3.18
C ALA A 304 10.80 23.27 3.22
N ASP A 305 10.77 24.14 2.23
CA ASP A 305 11.78 25.18 1.95
C ASP A 305 11.69 26.39 2.92
N ASN A 306 11.76 26.14 4.24
CA ASN A 306 11.76 27.16 5.29
C ASN A 306 13.13 27.27 5.97
N SER A 307 13.71 28.47 5.99
CA SER A 307 15.04 28.77 6.55
C SER A 307 15.19 28.44 8.04
N THR A 308 14.11 28.52 8.82
CA THR A 308 14.06 28.16 10.25
C THR A 308 14.05 26.65 10.52
N MET A 309 13.63 25.83 9.55
CA MET A 309 13.56 24.36 9.69
C MET A 309 14.90 23.67 9.41
N LYS A 310 15.83 24.37 8.75
CA LYS A 310 17.18 23.88 8.41
C LYS A 310 18.10 23.78 9.64
N ASP A 311 17.94 24.70 10.59
CA ASP A 311 18.64 24.68 11.89
C ASP A 311 18.07 23.63 12.85
N LEU A 312 16.76 23.35 12.74
CA LEU A 312 16.14 22.18 13.39
C LEU A 312 16.66 20.89 12.75
N LEU A 313 16.78 20.81 11.42
CA LEU A 313 17.32 19.65 10.71
C LEU A 313 18.76 19.30 11.09
N SER A 314 19.65 20.29 11.24
CA SER A 314 21.04 20.06 11.68
C SER A 314 21.10 19.60 13.13
N SER A 315 20.34 20.26 14.02
CA SER A 315 20.20 19.88 15.43
C SER A 315 19.55 18.50 15.63
N LEU A 316 18.58 18.12 14.77
CA LEU A 316 17.94 16.80 14.74
C LEU A 316 18.91 15.74 14.21
N LYS A 317 19.71 16.04 13.19
CA LYS A 317 20.71 15.10 12.64
C LYS A 317 21.76 14.69 13.67
N ASP A 318 22.23 15.63 14.47
CA ASP A 318 23.23 15.40 15.51
C ASP A 318 22.62 14.77 16.78
N SER A 319 21.40 15.14 17.17
CA SER A 319 20.70 14.52 18.29
C SER A 319 20.13 13.12 17.99
N MET A 320 19.97 12.74 16.72
CA MET A 320 19.39 11.45 16.28
C MET A 320 20.25 10.21 16.56
N LYS A 321 21.57 10.35 16.76
CA LYS A 321 22.40 9.23 17.23
C LYS A 321 22.11 8.85 18.69
N HIS A 322 21.53 9.76 19.48
CA HIS A 322 21.44 9.58 20.94
C HIS A 322 20.03 9.78 21.55
N ASN A 323 19.04 10.36 20.84
CA ASN A 323 17.71 10.59 21.42
C ASN A 323 16.66 9.53 21.04
N LYS A 324 16.23 8.73 22.04
CA LYS A 324 15.13 7.75 21.92
C LYS A 324 13.76 8.42 21.71
N GLY A 325 13.58 9.65 22.21
CA GLY A 325 12.28 10.33 22.25
C GLY A 325 11.79 10.95 20.93
N LEU A 326 12.66 11.10 19.92
CA LEU A 326 12.26 11.68 18.63
C LEU A 326 11.76 10.61 17.64
N LYS A 327 12.34 9.40 17.70
CA LYS A 327 11.99 8.26 16.83
C LYS A 327 10.53 7.81 17.03
N LYS A 328 10.00 7.98 18.23
CA LYS A 328 8.63 7.59 18.61
C LYS A 328 7.55 8.54 18.06
N GLN A 329 7.80 9.84 18.10
CA GLN A 329 6.83 10.84 17.64
C GLN A 329 6.60 10.69 16.14
N VAL A 330 7.70 10.53 15.38
CA VAL A 330 7.67 10.28 13.94
C VAL A 330 6.91 8.99 13.61
N LEU A 331 7.13 7.91 14.38
CA LEU A 331 6.42 6.66 14.14
C LEU A 331 4.92 6.80 14.46
N LYS A 332 4.55 7.43 15.58
CA LYS A 332 3.14 7.67 15.95
C LYS A 332 2.44 8.52 14.88
N GLU A 333 3.09 9.56 14.38
CA GLU A 333 2.58 10.38 13.28
C GLU A 333 2.42 9.57 11.99
N LYS A 334 3.39 8.72 11.64
CA LYS A 334 3.28 7.84 10.46
C LYS A 334 2.12 6.86 10.59
N LEU A 335 1.94 6.24 11.76
CA LEU A 335 0.84 5.33 12.02
C LEU A 335 -0.53 6.02 12.05
N MET A 336 -0.54 7.32 12.39
CA MET A 336 -1.72 8.19 12.33
C MET A 336 -1.98 8.79 10.94
N SER A 337 -1.15 8.48 9.94
CA SER A 337 -1.40 8.91 8.56
C SER A 337 -2.65 8.23 7.98
N ASN A 338 -3.34 8.92 7.07
CA ASN A 338 -4.56 8.41 6.42
C ASN A 338 -4.39 7.01 5.82
N PRO A 339 -3.31 6.69 5.08
CA PRO A 339 -3.16 5.36 4.50
C PRO A 339 -3.08 4.24 5.56
N CYS A 340 -2.41 4.52 6.69
CA CYS A 340 -2.28 3.56 7.80
C CYS A 340 -3.57 3.44 8.62
N ARG A 341 -4.31 4.54 8.78
CA ARG A 341 -5.61 4.55 9.48
C ARG A 341 -6.71 3.83 8.68
N ASN A 342 -6.69 4.00 7.36
CA ASN A 342 -7.73 3.51 6.46
C ASN A 342 -7.48 2.07 6.03
N GLN A 343 -6.32 1.78 5.42
CA GLN A 343 -6.00 0.44 4.91
C GLN A 343 -5.40 -0.47 5.99
N GLY A 344 -4.66 0.10 6.94
CA GLY A 344 -3.90 -0.63 7.94
C GLY A 344 -2.41 -0.71 7.60
N PHE A 345 -1.66 -1.43 8.43
CA PHE A 345 -0.21 -1.49 8.35
C PHE A 345 0.36 -2.80 8.91
N VAL A 346 1.57 -3.14 8.50
CA VAL A 346 2.41 -4.16 9.12
C VAL A 346 3.67 -3.50 9.67
N LEU A 347 3.84 -3.57 10.99
CA LEU A 347 4.99 -3.01 11.68
C LEU A 347 6.07 -4.08 11.88
N ASP A 348 7.23 -3.88 11.25
CA ASP A 348 8.34 -4.84 11.28
C ASP A 348 9.35 -4.51 12.40
N GLY A 349 9.50 -5.45 13.34
CA GLY A 349 10.63 -5.47 14.28
C GLY A 349 10.62 -4.34 15.32
N PHE A 350 9.47 -3.72 15.56
CA PHE A 350 9.23 -2.71 16.58
C PHE A 350 7.81 -2.86 17.13
N PRO A 351 7.54 -2.62 18.42
CA PRO A 351 8.47 -2.25 19.51
C PRO A 351 9.33 -3.41 20.02
N ASN A 352 10.46 -3.10 20.67
CA ASN A 352 11.38 -4.11 21.22
C ASN A 352 11.41 -4.16 22.76
N THR A 353 10.80 -3.18 23.45
CA THR A 353 10.69 -3.15 24.92
C THR A 353 9.28 -2.77 25.36
N TYR A 354 8.90 -3.16 26.58
CA TYR A 354 7.60 -2.81 27.18
C TYR A 354 7.37 -1.29 27.18
N GLU A 355 8.37 -0.49 27.61
CA GLU A 355 8.30 0.97 27.58
C GLU A 355 8.04 1.52 26.17
N GLN A 356 8.67 0.97 25.13
CA GLN A 356 8.46 1.41 23.75
C GLN A 356 7.03 1.11 23.29
N ALA A 357 6.50 -0.06 23.65
CA ALA A 357 5.14 -0.44 23.30
C ALA A 357 4.13 0.50 24.00
N LYS A 358 4.34 0.76 25.29
CA LYS A 358 3.55 1.70 26.09
C LYS A 358 3.59 3.13 25.53
N GLU A 359 4.75 3.61 25.11
CA GLU A 359 4.87 4.97 24.56
C GLU A 359 4.20 5.15 23.19
N VAL A 360 4.14 4.11 22.36
CA VAL A 360 3.60 4.20 21.00
C VAL A 360 2.10 3.91 20.96
N PHE A 361 1.63 2.94 21.76
CA PHE A 361 0.27 2.41 21.67
C PHE A 361 -0.68 2.82 22.79
N ARG A 362 -0.19 3.45 23.87
CA ARG A 362 -1.09 3.91 24.94
C ARG A 362 -1.96 5.07 24.43
N VAL A 363 -3.26 4.90 24.61
CA VAL A 363 -4.29 5.89 24.29
C VAL A 363 -4.35 6.88 25.46
N GLU A 364 -4.20 8.18 25.19
CA GLU A 364 -4.47 9.23 26.17
C GLU A 364 -6.00 9.31 26.36
N GLU A 365 -6.47 9.28 27.61
CA GLU A 365 -7.91 9.17 27.97
C GLU A 365 -8.74 10.43 27.63
N ASP A 366 -8.15 11.45 27.01
CA ASP A 366 -8.76 12.77 26.76
C ASP A 366 -9.68 12.85 25.52
N ASP A 367 -10.00 11.74 24.83
CA ASP A 367 -10.99 11.77 23.75
C ASP A 367 -12.42 11.75 24.32
N GLU A 368 -13.00 12.95 24.51
CA GLU A 368 -14.33 13.22 25.09
C GLU A 368 -15.53 12.51 24.40
N THR A 369 -15.34 11.72 23.33
CA THR A 369 -16.42 10.97 22.66
C THR A 369 -15.98 9.59 22.12
N PRO A 370 -16.81 8.53 22.27
CA PRO A 370 -16.47 7.16 21.85
C PRO A 370 -16.25 6.99 20.33
N HIS A 371 -16.82 7.87 19.50
CA HIS A 371 -16.62 7.87 18.05
C HIS A 371 -15.21 8.35 17.63
N LYS A 372 -14.61 9.30 18.35
CA LYS A 372 -13.23 9.79 18.09
C LYS A 372 -12.15 8.81 18.56
N ALA A 373 -12.42 8.09 19.66
CA ALA A 373 -11.50 7.10 20.24
C ALA A 373 -11.19 5.92 19.30
N SER A 374 -12.16 5.48 18.48
CA SER A 374 -11.97 4.38 17.52
C SER A 374 -11.04 4.76 16.37
N PHE A 375 -11.05 6.04 15.98
CA PHE A 375 -10.27 6.61 14.88
C PHE A 375 -8.80 6.87 15.21
N ARG A 376 -8.47 6.98 16.51
CA ARG A 376 -7.11 7.23 17.02
C ARG A 376 -6.40 6.00 17.59
N ARG A 377 -7.08 4.86 17.68
CA ARG A 377 -6.41 3.61 18.06
C ARG A 377 -5.42 3.26 16.96
N VAL A 378 -4.14 3.33 17.27
CA VAL A 378 -3.02 2.85 16.44
C VAL A 378 -2.66 1.40 16.76
N VAL A 379 -3.33 0.83 17.76
CA VAL A 379 -2.96 -0.46 18.32
C VAL A 379 -3.19 -1.59 17.29
N PRO A 380 -2.22 -2.52 17.13
CA PRO A 380 -2.37 -3.70 16.27
C PRO A 380 -3.50 -4.62 16.73
N GLU A 381 -4.18 -5.27 15.79
CA GLU A 381 -5.16 -6.35 16.03
C GLU A 381 -4.45 -7.70 16.18
N PHE A 382 -3.36 -7.89 15.43
CA PHE A 382 -2.59 -9.14 15.42
C PHE A 382 -1.13 -8.89 15.75
N VAL A 383 -0.58 -9.66 16.69
CA VAL A 383 0.85 -9.66 17.03
C VAL A 383 1.41 -11.03 16.72
N PHE A 384 2.34 -11.12 15.77
CA PHE A 384 3.02 -12.34 15.38
C PHE A 384 4.45 -12.34 15.89
N THR A 385 4.85 -13.36 16.64
CA THR A 385 6.20 -13.53 17.14
C THR A 385 6.85 -14.72 16.43
N LEU A 386 7.90 -14.46 15.66
CA LEU A 386 8.71 -15.49 15.05
C LEU A 386 9.68 -16.07 16.08
N ASP A 387 9.60 -17.37 16.31
CA ASP A 387 10.49 -18.09 17.22
C ASP A 387 11.45 -18.98 16.42
N ALA A 388 12.75 -18.86 16.71
CA ALA A 388 13.78 -19.66 16.06
C ALA A 388 14.90 -19.97 17.04
N PRO A 389 15.53 -21.16 16.97
CA PRO A 389 16.71 -21.47 17.77
C PRO A 389 17.95 -20.72 17.25
N ASP A 390 18.87 -20.39 18.16
CA ASP A 390 20.04 -19.58 17.84
C ASP A 390 20.92 -20.21 16.74
N ASN A 391 21.05 -21.54 16.74
CA ASN A 391 21.83 -22.27 15.73
C ASN A 391 21.31 -22.02 14.30
N LEU A 392 19.98 -21.98 14.13
CA LEU A 392 19.34 -21.76 12.83
C LEU A 392 19.53 -20.32 12.37
N LEU A 393 19.45 -19.35 13.30
CA LEU A 393 19.69 -17.95 13.00
C LEU A 393 21.14 -17.67 12.60
N VAL A 394 22.10 -18.31 13.27
CA VAL A 394 23.52 -18.22 12.95
C VAL A 394 23.81 -18.83 11.57
N ASP A 395 23.32 -20.04 11.29
CA ASP A 395 23.45 -20.70 9.99
C ASP A 395 22.85 -19.84 8.87
N ARG A 396 21.68 -19.24 9.12
CA ARG A 396 21.04 -18.35 8.15
C ARG A 396 21.88 -17.11 7.85
N VAL A 397 22.46 -16.45 8.87
CA VAL A 397 23.33 -15.29 8.67
C VAL A 397 24.59 -15.65 7.89
N MET A 398 25.18 -16.83 8.13
CA MET A 398 26.35 -17.31 7.39
C MET A 398 26.09 -17.52 5.90
N ASN A 399 24.84 -17.85 5.54
CA ASN A 399 24.43 -18.12 4.16
C ASN A 399 23.82 -16.89 3.45
N LEU A 400 23.75 -15.72 4.12
CA LEU A 400 23.24 -14.49 3.50
C LEU A 400 24.26 -13.85 2.56
N PRO A 401 23.81 -13.16 1.48
CA PRO A 401 24.69 -12.36 0.65
C PRO A 401 25.38 -11.25 1.45
N GLU A 402 26.64 -10.96 1.11
CA GLU A 402 27.45 -9.94 1.78
C GLU A 402 26.79 -8.54 1.80
N SER A 403 26.03 -8.20 0.75
CA SER A 403 25.25 -6.97 0.68
C SER A 403 24.23 -6.83 1.83
N VAL A 404 23.52 -7.92 2.14
CA VAL A 404 22.50 -7.97 3.20
C VAL A 404 23.16 -7.97 4.58
N VAL A 405 24.31 -8.64 4.71
CA VAL A 405 25.11 -8.65 5.95
C VAL A 405 25.58 -7.24 6.32
N GLN A 406 26.03 -6.47 5.33
CA GLN A 406 26.45 -5.08 5.51
C GLN A 406 25.27 -4.15 5.82
N GLU A 407 24.16 -4.26 5.08
CA GLU A 407 22.96 -3.43 5.27
C GLU A 407 22.35 -3.57 6.69
N HIS A 408 22.26 -4.79 7.18
CA HIS A 408 21.67 -5.09 8.48
C HIS A 408 22.69 -5.12 9.63
N ASN A 409 23.98 -4.92 9.33
CA ASN A 409 25.10 -4.97 10.25
C ASN A 409 25.15 -6.32 11.02
N TYR A 410 25.11 -7.42 10.27
CA TYR A 410 25.15 -8.79 10.78
C TYR A 410 26.56 -9.37 10.91
N HIS A 411 27.59 -8.52 11.00
CA HIS A 411 28.92 -9.00 11.35
C HIS A 411 28.86 -9.83 12.66
N PRO A 412 29.65 -10.92 12.78
CA PRO A 412 29.48 -11.92 13.84
C PRO A 412 29.39 -11.35 15.26
N GLU A 413 30.24 -10.37 15.59
CA GLU A 413 30.23 -9.72 16.90
C GLU A 413 28.94 -8.94 17.17
N ASN A 414 28.46 -8.19 16.18
CA ASN A 414 27.27 -7.33 16.31
C ASN A 414 26.00 -8.17 16.35
N PHE A 415 25.93 -9.22 15.52
CA PHE A 415 24.81 -10.14 15.51
C PHE A 415 24.67 -10.89 16.85
N THR A 416 25.77 -11.45 17.35
CA THR A 416 25.77 -12.19 18.63
C THR A 416 25.36 -11.28 19.80
N LYS A 417 25.86 -10.04 19.85
CA LYS A 417 25.45 -9.05 20.86
C LYS A 417 23.95 -8.73 20.80
N ARG A 418 23.40 -8.53 19.59
CA ARG A 418 21.97 -8.25 19.39
C ARG A 418 21.09 -9.42 19.78
N LEU A 419 21.49 -10.64 19.41
CA LEU A 419 20.77 -11.86 19.76
C LEU A 419 20.75 -12.09 21.28
N ALA A 420 21.89 -11.96 21.95
CA ALA A 420 21.99 -12.07 23.40
C ALA A 420 21.14 -11.00 24.13
N THR A 421 21.15 -9.77 23.63
CA THR A 421 20.31 -8.69 24.17
C THR A 421 18.83 -9.01 24.03
N TYR A 422 18.39 -9.50 22.87
CA TYR A 422 17.00 -9.90 22.63
C TYR A 422 16.56 -11.02 23.58
N ARG A 423 17.38 -12.08 23.73
CA ARG A 423 17.07 -13.19 24.65
C ARG A 423 16.93 -12.71 26.09
N LYS A 424 17.86 -11.86 26.55
CA LYS A 424 17.82 -11.28 27.91
C LYS A 424 16.57 -10.41 28.13
N MET A 425 16.16 -9.63 27.13
CA MET A 425 14.97 -8.80 27.24
C MET A 425 13.67 -9.61 27.29
N ASN A 426 13.60 -10.76 26.60
CA ASN A 426 12.42 -11.62 26.63
C ASN A 426 12.37 -12.58 27.82
N THR A 427 13.40 -12.61 28.67
CA THR A 427 13.37 -13.33 29.97
C THR A 427 12.89 -12.46 31.14
N LEU A 428 12.63 -11.16 30.91
CA LEU A 428 12.11 -10.24 31.93
C LEU A 428 10.61 -10.47 32.14
N GLU A 429 10.08 -10.07 33.30
CA GLU A 429 8.64 -10.11 33.57
C GLU A 429 7.87 -9.10 32.69
N GLU A 430 8.46 -7.93 32.42
CA GLU A 430 7.90 -6.91 31.54
C GLU A 430 8.45 -7.06 30.11
N THR A 431 7.70 -7.75 29.25
CA THR A 431 8.04 -7.93 27.83
C THR A 431 7.08 -7.17 26.92
N VAL A 432 7.42 -7.05 25.64
CA VAL A 432 6.48 -6.50 24.65
C VAL A 432 5.19 -7.34 24.59
N LEU A 433 5.29 -8.66 24.81
CA LEU A 433 4.14 -9.56 24.78
C LEU A 433 3.26 -9.39 26.01
N THR A 434 3.84 -9.10 27.20
CA THR A 434 3.03 -8.81 28.39
C THR A 434 2.22 -7.54 28.20
N PHE A 435 2.79 -6.49 27.59
CA PHE A 435 2.06 -5.28 27.23
C PHE A 435 0.84 -5.55 26.33
N PHE A 436 0.99 -6.35 25.27
CA PHE A 436 -0.14 -6.67 24.41
C PHE A 436 -1.18 -7.55 25.10
N THR A 437 -0.75 -8.43 26.01
CA THR A 437 -1.65 -9.25 26.83
C THR A 437 -2.46 -8.38 27.80
N GLU A 438 -1.85 -7.34 28.39
CA GLU A 438 -2.56 -6.35 29.24
C GLU A 438 -3.62 -5.55 28.46
N LEU A 439 -3.51 -5.47 27.14
CA LEU A 439 -4.47 -4.82 26.25
C LEU A 439 -5.50 -5.78 25.64
N ASP A 440 -5.56 -7.03 26.12
CA ASP A 440 -6.41 -8.11 25.58
C ASP A 440 -6.16 -8.39 24.07
N ILE A 441 -4.92 -8.21 23.60
CA ILE A 441 -4.54 -8.46 22.20
C ILE A 441 -3.87 -9.84 22.08
N PRO A 442 -4.37 -10.74 21.20
CA PRO A 442 -3.80 -12.06 21.05
C PRO A 442 -2.43 -12.00 20.35
N SER A 443 -1.44 -12.64 20.99
CA SER A 443 -0.11 -12.88 20.41
C SER A 443 0.00 -14.31 19.87
N TRP A 444 0.58 -14.44 18.68
CA TRP A 444 0.70 -15.70 17.95
C TRP A 444 2.16 -16.07 17.79
N HIS A 445 2.56 -17.20 18.36
CA HIS A 445 3.91 -17.75 18.24
C HIS A 445 4.04 -18.62 17.00
N LEU A 446 5.06 -18.35 16.21
CA LEU A 446 5.32 -18.97 14.91
C LEU A 446 6.75 -19.53 14.90
N GLU A 447 6.86 -20.84 15.05
CA GLU A 447 8.16 -21.53 15.04
C GLU A 447 8.72 -21.67 13.63
N ILE A 448 9.96 -21.23 13.44
CA ILE A 448 10.70 -21.37 12.19
C ILE A 448 11.44 -22.70 12.22
N THR A 449 11.02 -23.63 11.36
CA THR A 449 11.58 -24.98 11.27
C THR A 449 12.73 -25.11 10.27
N SER A 450 12.94 -24.12 9.39
CA SER A 450 13.96 -24.18 8.32
C SER A 450 14.71 -22.86 8.14
N SER A 451 15.97 -22.96 7.70
CA SER A 451 16.84 -21.81 7.38
C SER A 451 16.59 -21.20 6.00
N LYS A 452 15.82 -21.87 5.13
CA LYS A 452 15.55 -21.41 3.75
C LYS A 452 14.32 -20.50 3.67
N GLU A 453 14.41 -19.45 2.84
CA GLU A 453 13.31 -18.50 2.62
C GLU A 453 12.08 -19.11 1.93
N ALA A 454 12.29 -20.13 1.08
CA ALA A 454 11.22 -20.86 0.39
C ALA A 454 10.28 -21.60 1.35
N ASP A 455 10.76 -21.93 2.55
CA ASP A 455 10.01 -22.69 3.56
C ASP A 455 9.12 -21.79 4.45
N ASN A 456 9.04 -20.49 4.17
CA ASN A 456 8.14 -19.57 4.86
C ASN A 456 6.67 -19.71 4.41
N GLN A 457 6.37 -20.45 3.34
CA GLN A 457 5.01 -20.67 2.84
C GLN A 457 4.02 -21.21 3.89
N PRO A 458 4.32 -22.28 4.66
CA PRO A 458 3.43 -22.75 5.72
C PRO A 458 3.22 -21.72 6.83
N LEU A 459 4.23 -20.90 7.15
CA LEU A 459 4.10 -19.82 8.12
C LEU A 459 3.11 -18.76 7.63
N ILE A 460 3.26 -18.33 6.38
CA ILE A 460 2.31 -17.39 5.75
C ILE A 460 0.91 -17.99 5.74
N GLN A 461 0.75 -19.25 5.32
CA GLN A 461 -0.57 -19.89 5.29
C GLN A 461 -1.25 -19.89 6.67
N LYS A 462 -0.50 -20.13 7.75
CA LYS A 462 -1.01 -20.05 9.13
C LYS A 462 -1.43 -18.61 9.48
N ILE A 463 -0.64 -17.60 9.11
CA ILE A 463 -0.99 -16.19 9.30
C ILE A 463 -2.27 -15.84 8.53
N LEU A 464 -2.38 -16.27 7.26
CA LEU A 464 -3.55 -16.02 6.43
C LEU A 464 -4.81 -16.66 7.00
N GLN A 465 -4.70 -17.87 7.56
CA GLN A 465 -5.81 -18.55 8.25
C GLN A 465 -6.25 -17.81 9.51
N THR A 466 -5.31 -17.29 10.30
CA THR A 466 -5.59 -16.54 11.53
C THR A 466 -6.24 -15.19 11.24
N VAL A 467 -5.72 -14.44 10.26
CA VAL A 467 -6.19 -13.09 9.94
C VAL A 467 -7.50 -13.13 9.13
N GLY A 468 -7.66 -14.14 8.29
CA GLY A 468 -8.80 -14.30 7.39
C GLY A 468 -8.61 -13.59 6.04
N PRO A 469 -9.70 -13.44 5.26
CA PRO A 469 -9.65 -12.81 3.94
C PRO A 469 -9.31 -11.32 4.03
N PRO A 470 -8.72 -10.72 2.97
CA PRO A 470 -8.49 -9.28 2.92
C PRO A 470 -9.78 -8.49 3.13
N ARG A 471 -9.72 -7.51 4.02
CA ARG A 471 -10.83 -6.58 4.34
C ARG A 471 -10.78 -5.31 3.46
N SER A 472 -10.11 -5.37 2.31
CA SER A 472 -10.03 -4.27 1.34
C SER A 472 -11.00 -4.49 0.18
N TYR A 473 -11.11 -3.51 -0.73
CA TYR A 473 -11.74 -3.77 -2.03
C TYR A 473 -11.05 -4.93 -2.73
N SER A 474 -11.85 -5.84 -3.27
CA SER A 474 -11.34 -6.86 -4.20
C SER A 474 -10.70 -6.14 -5.39
N PRO A 475 -9.54 -6.61 -5.88
CA PRO A 475 -8.92 -6.03 -7.07
C PRO A 475 -9.93 -5.96 -8.22
N SER A 476 -9.99 -4.83 -8.90
CA SER A 476 -10.82 -4.75 -10.11
C SER A 476 -10.25 -5.66 -11.20
N ARG A 477 -11.07 -6.10 -12.16
CA ARG A 477 -10.59 -6.97 -13.26
C ARG A 477 -9.43 -6.33 -14.03
N GLN A 478 -9.47 -5.01 -14.21
CA GLN A 478 -8.40 -4.24 -14.85
C GLN A 478 -7.12 -4.21 -14.00
N GLU A 479 -7.24 -4.10 -12.67
CA GLU A 479 -6.09 -4.16 -11.77
C GLU A 479 -5.43 -5.54 -11.76
N VAL A 480 -6.22 -6.61 -11.82
CA VAL A 480 -5.68 -7.98 -11.92
C VAL A 480 -4.91 -8.14 -13.23
N GLU A 481 -5.49 -7.72 -14.35
CA GLU A 481 -4.85 -7.80 -15.67
C GLU A 481 -3.58 -6.94 -15.75
N GLU A 482 -3.57 -5.74 -15.16
CA GLU A 482 -2.40 -4.87 -15.14
C GLU A 482 -1.29 -5.38 -14.19
N GLU A 483 -1.66 -5.92 -13.02
CA GLU A 483 -0.71 -6.51 -12.10
C GLU A 483 -0.11 -7.81 -12.65
N GLU A 484 -0.91 -8.63 -13.35
CA GLU A 484 -0.43 -9.79 -14.10
C GLU A 484 0.54 -9.38 -15.20
N ARG A 485 0.23 -8.31 -15.95
CA ARG A 485 1.14 -7.75 -16.96
C ARG A 485 2.45 -7.29 -16.33
N ARG A 486 2.40 -6.58 -15.20
CA ARG A 486 3.60 -6.11 -14.49
C ARG A 486 4.46 -7.26 -13.97
N LYS A 487 3.84 -8.28 -13.38
CA LYS A 487 4.54 -9.49 -12.92
C LYS A 487 5.17 -10.25 -14.08
N ALA A 488 4.48 -10.36 -15.22
CA ALA A 488 5.02 -10.96 -16.43
C ALA A 488 6.24 -10.16 -16.95
N GLU A 489 6.16 -8.82 -16.97
CA GLU A 489 7.28 -7.96 -17.35
C GLU A 489 8.49 -8.08 -16.39
N GLU A 490 8.25 -8.18 -15.08
CA GLU A 490 9.30 -8.40 -14.09
C GLU A 490 9.97 -9.77 -14.25
N MET A 491 9.18 -10.84 -14.39
CA MET A 491 9.72 -12.19 -14.66
C MET A 491 10.54 -12.21 -15.95
N MET A 492 10.06 -11.56 -17.02
CA MET A 492 10.81 -11.44 -18.27
C MET A 492 12.13 -10.69 -18.10
N LYS A 493 12.16 -9.65 -17.26
CA LYS A 493 13.40 -8.91 -16.96
C LYS A 493 14.38 -9.76 -16.14
N GLU A 494 13.91 -10.47 -15.12
CA GLU A 494 14.75 -11.35 -14.30
C GLU A 494 15.32 -12.51 -15.12
N GLU A 495 14.50 -13.15 -15.95
CA GLU A 495 14.95 -14.21 -16.86
C GLU A 495 15.98 -13.69 -17.88
N ALA A 496 15.76 -12.49 -18.43
CA ALA A 496 16.73 -11.87 -19.34
C ALA A 496 18.06 -11.57 -18.63
N LEU A 497 18.01 -11.10 -17.37
CA LEU A 497 19.20 -10.82 -16.58
C LEU A 497 19.97 -12.10 -16.24
N ALA A 498 19.26 -13.14 -15.80
CA ALA A 498 19.84 -14.45 -15.51
C ALA A 498 20.44 -15.12 -16.75
N LYS A 499 19.76 -15.00 -17.91
CA LYS A 499 20.28 -15.49 -19.19
C LYS A 499 21.54 -14.74 -19.59
N ALA A 500 21.54 -13.40 -19.50
CA ALA A 500 22.72 -12.59 -19.79
C ALA A 500 23.90 -12.93 -18.88
N GLU A 501 23.67 -13.13 -17.57
CA GLU A 501 24.70 -13.53 -16.63
C GLU A 501 25.28 -14.91 -16.94
N ARG A 502 24.41 -15.87 -17.31
CA ARG A 502 24.82 -17.21 -17.73
C ARG A 502 25.67 -17.18 -19.00
N GLU A 503 25.23 -16.44 -20.03
CA GLU A 503 26.00 -16.25 -21.27
C GLU A 503 27.36 -15.60 -21.00
N ARG A 504 27.41 -14.64 -20.06
CA ARG A 504 28.66 -13.99 -19.65
C ARG A 504 29.62 -14.98 -19.01
N ARG A 505 29.13 -15.83 -18.09
CA ARG A 505 29.92 -16.86 -17.42
C ARG A 505 30.44 -17.91 -18.41
N GLU A 506 29.59 -18.36 -19.33
CA GLU A 506 29.98 -19.32 -20.37
C GLU A 506 31.05 -18.75 -21.31
N ALA A 507 30.95 -17.47 -21.69
CA ALA A 507 31.96 -16.78 -22.50
C ALA A 507 33.30 -16.64 -21.77
N GLU A 508 33.28 -16.30 -20.47
CA GLU A 508 34.48 -16.23 -19.62
C GLU A 508 35.16 -17.60 -19.49
N GLU A 509 34.39 -18.67 -19.26
CA GLU A 509 34.89 -20.05 -19.22
C GLU A 509 35.50 -20.49 -20.56
N GLU A 510 34.87 -20.16 -21.69
CA GLU A 510 35.40 -20.49 -23.01
C GLU A 510 36.70 -19.73 -23.31
N GLU A 511 36.77 -18.45 -22.96
CA GLU A 511 37.97 -17.63 -23.13
C GLU A 511 39.12 -18.15 -22.26
N ALA A 512 38.84 -18.53 -21.00
CA ALA A 512 39.81 -19.18 -20.12
C ALA A 512 40.35 -20.49 -20.74
N ARG A 513 39.47 -21.32 -21.33
CA ARG A 513 39.86 -22.56 -22.02
C ARG A 513 40.76 -22.29 -23.24
N ARG A 514 40.46 -21.24 -24.02
CA ARG A 514 41.29 -20.79 -25.15
C ARG A 514 42.64 -20.24 -24.69
N ARG A 515 42.70 -19.52 -23.57
CA ARG A 515 43.96 -19.04 -22.96
C ARG A 515 44.82 -20.22 -22.48
N ALA A 516 44.24 -21.19 -21.78
CA ALA A 516 44.95 -22.38 -21.32
C ALA A 516 45.54 -23.19 -22.48
N SER A 517 44.77 -23.41 -23.56
CA SER A 517 45.25 -24.10 -24.77
C SER A 517 46.40 -23.37 -25.45
N ARG A 518 46.33 -22.02 -25.52
CA ARG A 518 47.44 -21.19 -26.05
C ARG A 518 48.68 -21.29 -25.17
N LEU A 519 48.52 -21.25 -23.85
CA LEU A 519 49.61 -21.39 -22.88
C LEU A 519 50.28 -22.77 -22.98
N GLU A 520 49.49 -23.83 -23.16
CA GLU A 520 50.01 -25.19 -23.33
C GLU A 520 50.80 -25.33 -24.64
N LYS A 521 50.25 -24.84 -25.76
CA LYS A 521 50.95 -24.82 -27.05
C LYS A 521 52.25 -24.01 -26.96
N TRP A 522 52.21 -22.84 -26.35
CA TRP A 522 53.39 -22.00 -26.11
C TRP A 522 54.44 -22.74 -25.29
N SER A 523 54.05 -23.36 -24.17
CA SER A 523 54.94 -24.14 -23.30
C SER A 523 55.58 -25.31 -24.04
N ARG A 524 54.81 -26.02 -24.89
CA ARG A 524 55.33 -27.11 -25.73
C ARG A 524 56.36 -26.61 -26.75
N CYS A 525 56.05 -25.52 -27.46
CA CYS A 525 57.01 -24.89 -28.38
C CYS A 525 58.28 -24.43 -27.65
N LEU A 526 58.14 -23.82 -26.47
CA LEU A 526 59.28 -23.36 -25.66
C LEU A 526 60.21 -24.53 -25.27
N LYS A 527 59.63 -25.68 -24.89
CA LYS A 527 60.39 -26.91 -24.60
C LYS A 527 61.13 -27.44 -25.84
N VAL A 528 60.49 -27.42 -27.01
CA VAL A 528 61.12 -27.84 -28.28
C VAL A 528 62.28 -26.92 -28.65
N VAL A 529 62.09 -25.60 -28.59
CA VAL A 529 63.15 -24.61 -28.86
C VAL A 529 64.31 -24.77 -27.89
N ARG A 530 64.02 -24.98 -26.60
CA ARG A 530 65.05 -25.23 -25.58
C ARG A 530 65.84 -26.51 -25.90
N ARG A 531 65.16 -27.59 -26.28
CA ARG A 531 65.80 -28.85 -26.68
C ARG A 531 66.66 -28.69 -27.94
N GLN A 532 66.16 -28.02 -28.96
CA GLN A 532 66.90 -27.73 -30.20
C GLN A 532 68.14 -26.86 -29.96
N LYS A 533 68.12 -25.97 -28.96
CA LYS A 533 69.30 -25.18 -28.57
C LYS A 533 70.27 -25.99 -27.70
N GLU A 534 69.77 -26.72 -26.71
CA GLU A 534 70.61 -27.41 -25.73
C GLU A 534 71.23 -28.73 -26.25
N GLU A 535 70.55 -29.50 -27.10
CA GLU A 535 71.08 -30.76 -27.64
C GLU A 535 72.35 -30.59 -28.49
N PRO A 536 72.46 -29.65 -29.44
CA PRO A 536 73.70 -29.45 -30.19
C PRO A 536 74.83 -28.92 -29.30
N LEU A 537 74.54 -28.01 -28.36
CA LEU A 537 75.53 -27.53 -27.38
C LEU A 537 76.05 -28.68 -26.49
N LYS A 538 75.16 -29.57 -26.05
CA LYS A 538 75.55 -30.77 -25.27
C LYS A 538 76.32 -31.77 -26.12
N ALA A 539 75.93 -32.00 -27.37
CA ALA A 539 76.61 -32.90 -28.28
C ALA A 539 78.02 -32.40 -28.65
N GLU A 540 78.16 -31.09 -28.89
CA GLU A 540 79.44 -30.44 -29.15
C GLU A 540 80.36 -30.52 -27.93
N ALA A 541 79.85 -30.22 -26.73
CA ALA A 541 80.60 -30.39 -25.49
C ALA A 541 81.03 -31.85 -25.24
N LEU A 542 80.14 -32.83 -25.50
CA LEU A 542 80.46 -34.25 -25.34
C LEU A 542 81.48 -34.74 -26.38
N SER A 543 81.39 -34.24 -27.62
CA SER A 543 82.34 -34.52 -28.69
C SER A 543 83.72 -33.95 -28.34
N TYR A 544 83.77 -32.70 -27.85
CA TYR A 544 85.00 -32.08 -27.37
C TYR A 544 85.61 -32.90 -26.22
N LEU A 545 84.80 -33.28 -25.22
CA LEU A 545 85.27 -34.06 -24.07
C LEU A 545 85.82 -35.42 -24.52
N LYS A 546 85.13 -36.12 -25.44
CA LYS A 546 85.58 -37.40 -26.02
C LYS A 546 86.84 -37.30 -26.85
N ARG A 547 87.04 -36.20 -27.59
CA ARG A 547 88.16 -36.06 -28.50
C ARG A 547 89.42 -35.55 -27.81
N GLU A 548 89.29 -34.52 -26.98
CA GLU A 548 90.44 -33.82 -26.40
C GLU A 548 90.78 -34.32 -25.00
N VAL A 549 89.78 -34.65 -24.17
CA VAL A 549 90.00 -34.91 -22.73
C VAL A 549 90.07 -36.40 -22.42
N MET A 550 89.18 -37.21 -23.01
CA MET A 550 89.09 -38.65 -22.71
C MET A 550 90.35 -39.46 -23.04
N PRO A 551 91.08 -39.24 -24.16
CA PRO A 551 92.29 -40.02 -24.44
C PRO A 551 93.38 -39.79 -23.39
N THR A 552 93.60 -38.53 -23.00
CA THR A 552 94.60 -38.15 -21.98
C THR A 552 94.19 -38.65 -20.59
N LEU A 553 92.90 -38.61 -20.26
CA LEU A 553 92.37 -39.15 -19.01
C LEU A 553 92.49 -40.67 -18.93
N VAL A 554 92.20 -41.39 -20.02
CA VAL A 554 92.34 -42.85 -20.08
C VAL A 554 93.81 -43.25 -19.96
N GLN A 555 94.73 -42.50 -20.59
CA GLN A 555 96.16 -42.69 -20.41
C GLN A 555 96.62 -42.41 -18.98
N ALA A 556 96.15 -41.30 -18.37
CA ALA A 556 96.44 -40.96 -16.99
C ALA A 556 95.98 -42.06 -16.02
N LEU A 557 94.76 -42.58 -16.21
CA LEU A 557 94.20 -43.66 -15.41
C LEU A 557 94.96 -44.98 -15.62
N SER A 558 95.31 -45.32 -16.86
CA SER A 558 96.13 -46.50 -17.17
C SER A 558 97.50 -46.42 -16.51
N GLU A 559 98.14 -45.26 -16.53
CA GLU A 559 99.47 -45.06 -15.96
C GLU A 559 99.43 -45.01 -14.43
N CYS A 560 98.36 -44.44 -13.86
CA CYS A 560 98.08 -44.49 -12.42
C CYS A 560 97.93 -45.94 -11.95
N CYS A 561 97.18 -46.78 -12.68
CA CYS A 561 97.04 -48.21 -12.37
C CYS A 561 98.37 -48.97 -12.44
N ARG A 562 99.32 -48.53 -13.29
CA ARG A 562 100.65 -49.15 -13.46
C ARG A 562 101.63 -48.76 -12.35
N VAL A 563 101.60 -47.49 -11.94
CA VAL A 563 102.56 -46.93 -10.97
C VAL A 563 102.08 -47.12 -9.52
N GLN A 564 100.76 -47.26 -9.29
CA GLN A 564 100.12 -47.33 -7.97
C GLN A 564 100.67 -46.29 -6.98
N PRO A 565 100.53 -44.98 -7.29
CA PRO A 565 100.98 -43.91 -6.40
C PRO A 565 100.13 -43.86 -5.12
N PRO A 566 100.67 -43.32 -4.02
CA PRO A 566 99.99 -43.24 -2.73
C PRO A 566 98.74 -42.34 -2.74
N ASP A 567 98.66 -41.35 -3.64
CA ASP A 567 97.45 -40.59 -3.93
C ASP A 567 97.11 -40.65 -5.44
N PRO A 568 96.13 -41.47 -5.84
CA PRO A 568 95.77 -41.64 -7.25
C PRO A 568 95.02 -40.43 -7.83
N VAL A 569 94.35 -39.60 -7.02
CA VAL A 569 93.58 -38.45 -7.52
C VAL A 569 94.52 -37.31 -7.87
N ASP A 570 95.45 -36.98 -6.97
CA ASP A 570 96.46 -35.94 -7.22
C ASP A 570 97.40 -36.34 -8.36
N PHE A 571 97.76 -37.62 -8.47
CA PHE A 571 98.57 -38.11 -9.57
C PHE A 571 97.89 -37.94 -10.94
N VAL A 572 96.60 -38.29 -11.05
CA VAL A 572 95.84 -38.11 -12.29
C VAL A 572 95.66 -36.62 -12.61
N ALA A 573 95.43 -35.77 -11.60
CA ALA A 573 95.34 -34.32 -11.77
C ALA A 573 96.66 -33.72 -12.28
N GLU A 574 97.81 -34.05 -11.66
CA GLU A 574 99.13 -33.62 -12.14
C GLU A 574 99.43 -34.13 -13.56
N TYR A 575 99.07 -35.38 -13.85
CA TYR A 575 99.29 -35.99 -15.16
C TYR A 575 98.49 -35.28 -16.25
N LEU A 576 97.25 -34.91 -15.98
CA LEU A 576 96.39 -34.14 -16.89
C LEU A 576 96.89 -32.71 -17.07
N ILE A 577 97.41 -32.07 -16.02
CA ILE A 577 98.00 -30.72 -16.10
C ILE A 577 99.28 -30.75 -16.94
N LYS A 578 100.16 -31.74 -16.74
CA LYS A 578 101.42 -31.91 -17.51
C LYS A 578 101.18 -32.26 -18.98
N ASN A 579 100.11 -32.99 -19.28
CA ASN A 579 99.79 -33.47 -20.63
C ASN A 579 98.57 -32.77 -21.24
N ASN A 580 98.29 -31.54 -20.83
CA ASN A 580 97.19 -30.75 -21.36
C ASN A 580 97.35 -30.55 -22.88
N PRO A 581 96.39 -30.99 -23.71
CA PRO A 581 96.48 -30.85 -25.17
C PRO A 581 96.51 -29.39 -25.65
N SER A 582 96.12 -28.44 -24.79
CA SER A 582 96.09 -27.00 -25.07
C SER A 582 97.45 -26.29 -24.96
N ASP A 583 98.45 -26.91 -24.32
CA ASP A 583 99.78 -26.33 -24.07
C ASP A 583 100.86 -26.77 -25.08
N LYS A 584 100.47 -27.47 -26.16
CA LYS A 584 101.36 -27.69 -27.30
C LYS A 584 101.36 -26.42 -28.16
N PRO A 585 102.53 -25.80 -28.45
CA PRO A 585 102.57 -24.63 -29.31
C PRO A 585 102.07 -25.01 -30.71
N ALA A 586 101.20 -24.18 -31.27
CA ALA A 586 100.81 -24.24 -32.69
C ALA A 586 101.99 -23.94 -33.60
#